data_AF-K2A3I7-F1
#
_entry.id   AF-K2A3I7-F1
#
_cell.length_a   1.000
_cell.length_b   1.000
_cell.length_c   1.000
_cell.angle_alpha   90.00
_cell.angle_beta   90.00
_cell.angle_gamma   90.00
#
_symmetry.space_group_name_H-M   'P 1'
#
loop_
_entity.id
_entity.type
_entity.pdbx_description
1 polymer ?
#
loop_
_entity_poly.entity_id
_entity_poly.type
_entity_poly.pdbx_seq_one_letter_code
_entity_poly.pdbx_strand_id
1 'polypeptide(L)'
;MSTSNQPEIEHTLSSISNFLINHDPEAKTKLKWMEVFLKEQLSRLSWHEEKYLEILFYLLLVKLQILSVETPEVKKYFLQFRTKVYSITKSILHESRGRGMQMRAFLEMVEYYLHTIEQLYRQLGISDRIMELYIMRMDVKQYNHLADWRIGAYLGLKFFRVISLYGTSLKRLTITCTLSLALFAWLYWAADAVTSVDKRMITDLHDVSAYLFNSLCTITWLWLDARPVTWPQRLAMGVNAVYGMIVMGMLFNVISTKLSMNK
;
A
#
# COMPACT_ATOMS: atom_id res chain seq x y z
N MET A 1 -7.30 27.99 -33.98
CA MET A 1 -6.53 26.80 -33.54
C MET A 1 -7.28 26.18 -32.36
N SER A 2 -7.47 24.86 -32.40
CA SER A 2 -8.66 24.12 -31.95
C SER A 2 -9.06 24.23 -30.47
N THR A 3 -10.16 24.92 -30.20
CA THR A 3 -10.87 24.96 -28.91
C THR A 3 -12.25 24.28 -28.96
N SER A 4 -12.60 23.58 -30.05
CA SER A 4 -13.99 23.18 -30.33
C SER A 4 -14.48 21.87 -29.70
N ASN A 5 -13.61 21.01 -29.14
CA ASN A 5 -14.03 19.65 -28.74
C ASN A 5 -13.96 19.39 -27.23
N GLN A 6 -13.56 20.38 -26.43
CA GLN A 6 -13.40 20.24 -24.98
C GLN A 6 -14.72 19.91 -24.22
N PRO A 7 -15.84 20.62 -24.47
CA PRO A 7 -17.09 20.34 -23.76
C PRO A 7 -17.73 19.02 -24.20
N GLU A 8 -17.49 18.60 -25.45
CA GLU A 8 -18.00 17.34 -26.00
C GLU A 8 -17.29 16.13 -25.37
N ILE A 9 -15.99 16.23 -25.14
CA ILE A 9 -15.21 15.21 -24.42
C ILE A 9 -15.68 15.09 -22.97
N GLU A 10 -15.86 16.20 -22.25
CA GLU A 10 -16.29 16.20 -20.84
C GLU A 10 -17.70 15.61 -20.66
N HIS A 11 -18.64 15.97 -21.54
CA HIS A 11 -19.98 15.40 -21.55
C HIS A 11 -19.95 13.89 -21.82
N THR A 12 -19.11 13.45 -22.75
CA THR A 12 -18.96 12.03 -23.12
C THR A 12 -18.34 11.23 -21.96
N LEU A 13 -17.30 11.76 -21.30
CA LEU A 13 -16.66 11.09 -20.16
C LEU A 13 -17.60 10.96 -18.94
N SER A 14 -18.46 11.95 -18.70
CA SER A 14 -19.48 11.86 -17.64
C SER A 14 -20.55 10.79 -17.92
N SER A 15 -20.98 10.67 -19.18
CA SER A 15 -21.93 9.64 -19.62
C SER A 15 -21.32 8.24 -19.54
N ILE A 16 -20.02 8.13 -19.85
CA ILE A 16 -19.22 6.91 -19.74
C ILE A 16 -19.14 6.44 -18.28
N SER A 17 -18.84 7.34 -17.35
CA SER A 17 -18.79 7.03 -15.91
C SER A 17 -20.10 6.43 -15.39
N ASN A 18 -21.23 7.02 -15.78
CA ASN A 18 -22.57 6.53 -15.38
C ASN A 18 -22.95 5.19 -16.03
N PHE A 19 -22.40 4.87 -17.20
CA PHE A 19 -22.75 3.65 -17.94
C PHE A 19 -22.02 2.40 -17.44
N LEU A 20 -20.77 2.56 -16.99
CA LEU A 20 -19.89 1.46 -16.58
C LEU A 20 -20.32 0.75 -15.28
N ILE A 21 -21.44 1.16 -14.69
CA ILE A 21 -22.05 0.61 -13.47
C ILE A 21 -23.16 -0.42 -13.80
N ASN A 22 -23.70 -0.46 -15.03
CA ASN A 22 -24.85 -1.31 -15.38
C ASN A 22 -24.49 -2.46 -16.36
N HIS A 23 -24.70 -3.71 -15.93
CA HIS A 23 -24.39 -4.95 -16.68
C HIS A 23 -25.51 -5.38 -17.65
N ASP A 24 -25.68 -4.64 -18.76
CA ASP A 24 -26.63 -4.99 -19.83
C ASP A 24 -25.89 -5.64 -21.04
N PRO A 25 -26.42 -6.67 -21.74
CA PRO A 25 -25.90 -7.13 -23.03
C PRO A 25 -25.74 -6.03 -24.11
N GLU A 26 -26.54 -4.96 -24.12
CA GLU A 26 -26.27 -3.78 -24.96
C GLU A 26 -24.94 -3.08 -24.61
N ALA A 27 -24.45 -3.27 -23.39
CA ALA A 27 -23.21 -2.69 -22.93
C ALA A 27 -22.00 -3.23 -23.66
N LYS A 28 -21.96 -4.50 -24.09
CA LYS A 28 -20.78 -5.02 -24.81
C LYS A 28 -20.55 -4.31 -26.14
N THR A 29 -21.61 -3.98 -26.87
CA THR A 29 -21.51 -3.26 -28.15
C THR A 29 -21.12 -1.80 -27.93
N LYS A 30 -21.71 -1.14 -26.93
CA LYS A 30 -21.36 0.23 -26.54
C LYS A 30 -19.91 0.32 -26.02
N LEU A 31 -19.47 -0.66 -25.23
CA LEU A 31 -18.10 -0.75 -24.71
C LEU A 31 -17.06 -0.95 -25.83
N LYS A 32 -17.37 -1.73 -26.87
CA LYS A 32 -16.51 -1.85 -28.06
C LYS A 32 -16.40 -0.54 -28.83
N TRP A 33 -17.51 0.19 -29.01
CA TRP A 33 -17.47 1.51 -29.63
C TRP A 33 -16.66 2.50 -28.79
N MET A 34 -16.84 2.49 -27.47
CA MET A 34 -16.07 3.31 -26.54
C MET A 34 -14.58 2.99 -26.60
N GLU A 35 -14.20 1.72 -26.74
CA GLU A 35 -12.80 1.33 -26.92
C GLU A 35 -12.19 1.97 -28.19
N VAL A 36 -12.90 1.93 -29.31
CA VAL A 36 -12.45 2.51 -30.58
C VAL A 36 -12.29 4.03 -30.44
N PHE A 37 -13.29 4.70 -29.87
CA PHE A 37 -13.26 6.14 -29.62
C PHE A 37 -12.09 6.54 -28.71
N LEU A 38 -11.91 5.84 -27.58
CA LEU A 38 -10.84 6.15 -26.63
C LEU A 38 -9.44 5.91 -27.23
N LYS A 39 -9.27 4.88 -28.06
CA LYS A 39 -8.02 4.65 -28.81
C LYS A 39 -7.71 5.79 -29.76
N GLU A 40 -8.73 6.32 -30.42
CA GLU A 40 -8.60 7.47 -31.33
C GLU A 40 -8.29 8.77 -30.57
N GLN A 41 -8.87 8.98 -29.39
CA GLN A 41 -8.50 10.13 -28.54
C GLN A 41 -7.07 10.00 -28.01
N LEU A 42 -6.64 8.79 -27.63
CA LEU A 42 -5.29 8.53 -27.13
C LEU A 42 -4.22 8.84 -28.19
N SER A 43 -4.49 8.56 -29.48
CA SER A 43 -3.55 8.87 -30.56
C SER A 43 -3.45 10.37 -30.87
N ARG A 44 -4.50 11.14 -30.55
CA ARG A 44 -4.56 12.59 -30.77
C ARG A 44 -3.97 13.40 -29.61
N LEU A 45 -3.89 12.82 -28.41
CA LEU A 45 -3.43 13.50 -27.19
C LEU A 45 -2.02 13.04 -26.80
N SER A 46 -0.99 13.70 -27.29
CA SER A 46 0.40 13.48 -26.84
C SER A 46 0.90 14.49 -25.80
N TRP A 47 0.22 15.64 -25.63
CA TRP A 47 0.77 16.78 -24.88
C TRP A 47 0.07 17.13 -23.55
N HIS A 48 -1.11 16.55 -23.26
CA HIS A 48 -1.84 16.80 -21.99
C HIS A 48 -1.75 15.59 -21.05
N GLU A 49 -0.87 15.67 -20.04
CA GLU A 49 -0.57 14.53 -19.16
C GLU A 49 -1.77 14.00 -18.38
N GLU A 50 -2.63 14.88 -17.87
CA GLU A 50 -3.81 14.53 -17.08
C GLU A 50 -4.87 13.82 -17.92
N LYS A 51 -5.24 14.41 -19.07
CA LYS A 51 -6.20 13.82 -20.02
C LYS A 51 -5.70 12.50 -20.59
N TYR A 52 -4.39 12.39 -20.83
CA TYR A 52 -3.79 11.14 -21.27
C TYR A 52 -3.95 10.02 -20.22
N LEU A 53 -3.71 10.35 -18.93
CA LEU A 53 -3.89 9.41 -17.83
C LEU A 53 -5.36 8.98 -17.68
N GLU A 54 -6.29 9.93 -17.78
CA GLU A 54 -7.72 9.69 -17.71
C GLU A 54 -8.22 8.78 -18.85
N ILE A 55 -7.76 9.00 -20.09
CA ILE A 55 -8.10 8.12 -21.21
C ILE A 55 -7.54 6.71 -21.00
N LEU A 56 -6.31 6.58 -20.49
CA LEU A 56 -5.74 5.27 -20.15
C LEU A 56 -6.55 4.56 -19.05
N PHE A 57 -7.02 5.29 -18.05
CA PHE A 57 -7.92 4.76 -17.01
C PHE A 57 -9.22 4.21 -17.63
N TYR A 58 -9.91 4.99 -18.46
CA TYR A 58 -11.15 4.53 -19.10
C TYR A 58 -10.92 3.36 -20.04
N LEU A 59 -9.82 3.33 -20.80
CA LEU A 59 -9.45 2.19 -21.64
C LEU A 59 -9.26 0.91 -20.82
N LEU A 60 -8.55 1.01 -19.70
CA LEU A 60 -8.36 -0.12 -18.78
C LEU A 60 -9.68 -0.60 -18.21
N LEU A 61 -10.53 0.33 -17.77
CA LEU A 61 -11.81 -0.01 -17.18
C LEU A 61 -12.73 -0.72 -18.19
N VAL A 62 -12.86 -0.17 -19.40
CA VAL A 62 -13.61 -0.79 -20.50
C VAL A 62 -13.05 -2.19 -20.82
N LYS A 63 -11.73 -2.31 -20.97
CA LYS A 63 -11.12 -3.60 -21.31
C LYS A 63 -11.27 -4.65 -20.21
N LEU A 64 -11.08 -4.29 -18.94
CA LEU A 64 -11.20 -5.20 -17.80
C LEU A 64 -12.67 -5.63 -17.57
N GLN A 65 -13.63 -4.77 -17.91
CA GLN A 65 -15.05 -5.13 -17.86
C GLN A 65 -15.49 -6.01 -19.03
N ILE A 66 -14.93 -5.82 -20.23
CA ILE A 66 -15.19 -6.70 -21.39
C ILE A 66 -14.51 -8.06 -21.23
N LEU A 67 -13.24 -8.03 -20.79
CA LEU A 67 -12.36 -9.18 -20.78
C LEU A 67 -12.21 -9.69 -19.35
N SER A 68 -12.83 -10.83 -19.07
CA SER A 68 -12.68 -11.55 -17.78
C SER A 68 -11.28 -12.15 -17.57
N VAL A 69 -10.28 -11.77 -18.38
CA VAL A 69 -8.90 -12.27 -18.37
C VAL A 69 -7.94 -11.15 -18.80
N GLU A 70 -6.74 -11.12 -18.22
CA GLU A 70 -5.70 -10.16 -18.59
C GLU A 70 -5.03 -10.49 -19.94
N THR A 71 -5.45 -9.81 -21.00
CA THR A 71 -4.86 -9.95 -22.34
C THR A 71 -3.55 -9.14 -22.47
N PRO A 72 -2.70 -9.42 -23.48
CA PRO A 72 -1.49 -8.64 -23.75
C PRO A 72 -1.75 -7.14 -23.96
N GLU A 73 -2.91 -6.78 -24.53
CA GLU A 73 -3.33 -5.39 -24.68
C GLU A 73 -3.63 -4.73 -23.34
N VAL A 74 -4.36 -5.42 -22.44
CA VAL A 74 -4.62 -4.93 -21.08
C VAL A 74 -3.31 -4.70 -20.33
N LYS A 75 -2.36 -5.64 -20.43
CA LYS A 75 -1.01 -5.50 -19.85
C LYS A 75 -0.30 -4.26 -20.37
N LYS A 76 -0.38 -4.01 -21.68
CA LYS A 76 0.24 -2.83 -22.31
C LYS A 76 -0.35 -1.53 -21.77
N TYR A 77 -1.68 -1.42 -21.70
CA TYR A 77 -2.34 -0.23 -21.16
C TYR A 77 -2.06 -0.03 -19.67
N PHE A 78 -2.02 -1.12 -18.90
CA PHE A 78 -1.67 -1.08 -17.48
C PHE A 78 -0.26 -0.55 -17.27
N LEU A 79 0.70 -1.03 -18.08
CA LEU A 79 2.08 -0.57 -18.02
C LEU A 79 2.21 0.92 -18.39
N GLN A 80 1.48 1.38 -19.40
CA GLN A 80 1.44 2.79 -19.80
C GLN A 80 0.83 3.66 -18.69
N PHE A 81 -0.31 3.24 -18.14
CA PHE A 81 -0.98 3.91 -17.03
C PHE A 81 -0.05 4.02 -15.82
N ARG A 82 0.55 2.90 -15.41
CA ARG A 82 1.54 2.85 -14.31
C ARG A 82 2.68 3.81 -14.53
N THR A 83 3.31 3.77 -15.71
CA THR A 83 4.44 4.64 -16.05
C THR A 83 4.05 6.10 -15.94
N LYS A 84 2.84 6.46 -16.40
CA LYS A 84 2.36 7.83 -16.35
C LYS A 84 2.05 8.29 -14.93
N VAL A 85 1.39 7.46 -14.11
CA VAL A 85 1.18 7.73 -12.68
C VAL A 85 2.51 8.01 -11.98
N TYR A 86 3.53 7.16 -12.18
CA TYR A 86 4.85 7.38 -11.57
C TYR A 86 5.52 8.66 -12.06
N SER A 87 5.46 8.95 -13.36
CA SER A 87 6.02 10.17 -13.94
C SER A 87 5.41 11.42 -13.32
N ILE A 88 4.08 11.48 -13.24
CA ILE A 88 3.36 12.63 -12.69
C ILE A 88 3.59 12.74 -11.18
N THR A 89 3.53 11.62 -10.45
CA THR A 89 3.82 11.61 -9.01
C THR A 89 5.22 12.12 -8.70
N LYS A 90 6.20 11.82 -9.55
CA LYS A 90 7.58 12.31 -9.42
C LYS A 90 7.73 13.79 -9.78
N SER A 91 7.06 14.30 -10.84
CA SER A 91 7.11 15.73 -11.18
C SER A 91 6.48 16.58 -10.07
N ILE A 92 5.38 16.12 -9.49
CA ILE A 92 4.70 16.70 -8.33
C ILE A 92 5.66 16.90 -7.13
N LEU A 93 6.54 15.92 -6.88
CA LEU A 93 7.53 16.02 -5.80
C LEU A 93 8.52 17.18 -6.00
N HIS A 94 8.88 17.47 -7.25
CA HIS A 94 9.84 18.52 -7.61
C HIS A 94 9.19 19.90 -7.71
N GLU A 95 7.92 20.01 -8.07
CA GLU A 95 7.20 21.28 -8.29
C GLU A 95 6.46 21.82 -7.04
N SER A 96 6.73 21.28 -5.85
CA SER A 96 5.98 21.54 -4.60
C SER A 96 5.92 23.00 -4.10
N ARG A 97 6.45 23.99 -4.83
CA ARG A 97 6.32 25.42 -4.51
C ARG A 97 5.15 26.04 -5.28
N GLY A 98 3.97 26.07 -4.65
CA GLY A 98 2.94 27.08 -4.96
C GLY A 98 1.61 26.61 -5.56
N ARG A 99 1.43 25.32 -5.92
CA ARG A 99 0.16 24.78 -6.46
C ARG A 99 -0.44 23.62 -5.66
N GLY A 100 -0.30 23.64 -4.33
CA GLY A 100 -0.68 22.51 -3.46
C GLY A 100 -2.14 22.03 -3.63
N MET A 101 -3.10 22.95 -3.81
CA MET A 101 -4.53 22.60 -3.89
C MET A 101 -4.90 21.89 -5.20
N GLN A 102 -4.39 22.35 -6.35
CA GLN A 102 -4.60 21.69 -7.65
C GLN A 102 -3.90 20.32 -7.68
N MET A 103 -2.69 20.26 -7.14
CA MET A 103 -1.91 19.04 -7.03
C MET A 103 -2.63 17.97 -6.20
N ARG A 104 -3.27 18.40 -5.11
CA ARG A 104 -4.06 17.54 -4.24
C ARG A 104 -5.30 16.99 -4.96
N ALA A 105 -6.09 17.85 -5.60
CA ALA A 105 -7.27 17.42 -6.34
C ALA A 105 -6.91 16.39 -7.43
N PHE A 106 -5.77 16.59 -8.09
CA PHE A 106 -5.23 15.63 -9.04
C PHE A 106 -4.84 14.30 -8.39
N LEU A 107 -4.10 14.32 -7.28
CA LEU A 107 -3.69 13.09 -6.56
C LEU A 107 -4.90 12.31 -6.01
N GLU A 108 -5.94 12.99 -5.53
CA GLU A 108 -7.19 12.37 -5.08
C GLU A 108 -7.92 11.67 -6.26
N MET A 109 -7.91 12.29 -7.44
CA MET A 109 -8.44 11.67 -8.66
C MET A 109 -7.62 10.44 -9.09
N VAL A 110 -6.28 10.50 -9.01
CA VAL A 110 -5.42 9.33 -9.30
C VAL A 110 -5.65 8.21 -8.28
N GLU A 111 -5.83 8.54 -7.00
CA GLU A 111 -6.18 7.55 -5.98
C GLU A 111 -7.49 6.83 -6.32
N TYR A 112 -8.50 7.58 -6.75
CA TYR A 112 -9.78 7.02 -7.19
C TYR A 112 -9.59 6.05 -8.37
N TYR A 113 -8.81 6.44 -9.39
CA TYR A 113 -8.52 5.55 -10.52
C TYR A 113 -7.84 4.25 -10.09
N LEU A 114 -6.83 4.35 -9.22
CA LEU A 114 -6.12 3.18 -8.69
C LEU A 114 -7.04 2.26 -7.89
N HIS A 115 -7.91 2.82 -7.04
CA HIS A 115 -8.86 2.05 -6.27
C HIS A 115 -9.85 1.31 -7.16
N THR A 116 -10.43 1.98 -8.17
CA THR A 116 -11.39 1.35 -9.08
C THR A 116 -10.76 0.22 -9.90
N ILE A 117 -9.55 0.42 -10.43
CA ILE A 117 -8.83 -0.64 -11.16
C ILE A 117 -8.48 -1.80 -10.21
N GLU A 118 -8.09 -1.53 -8.96
CA GLU A 118 -7.80 -2.57 -7.95
C GLU A 118 -9.02 -3.44 -7.67
N GLN A 119 -10.21 -2.84 -7.52
CA GLN A 119 -11.46 -3.59 -7.31
C GLN A 119 -11.78 -4.50 -8.49
N LEU A 120 -11.59 -4.03 -9.73
CA LEU A 120 -11.79 -4.84 -10.93
C LEU A 120 -10.81 -6.03 -10.96
N TYR A 121 -9.52 -5.82 -10.69
CA TYR A 121 -8.56 -6.93 -10.61
C TYR A 121 -8.85 -7.89 -9.46
N ARG A 122 -9.42 -7.40 -8.35
CA ARG A 122 -9.88 -8.24 -7.24
C ARG A 122 -11.05 -9.13 -7.65
N GLN A 123 -12.02 -8.59 -8.39
CA GLN A 123 -13.12 -9.39 -8.96
C GLN A 123 -12.60 -10.44 -9.95
N LEU A 124 -11.53 -10.14 -10.68
CA LEU A 124 -10.89 -11.06 -11.62
C LEU A 124 -9.90 -12.06 -10.96
N GLY A 125 -9.66 -11.96 -9.65
CA GLY A 125 -8.74 -12.86 -8.93
C GLY A 125 -7.26 -12.71 -9.28
N ILE A 126 -6.83 -11.59 -9.87
CA ILE A 126 -5.45 -11.40 -10.34
C ILE A 126 -4.60 -10.76 -9.23
N SER A 127 -4.10 -11.59 -8.31
CA SER A 127 -3.41 -11.16 -7.08
C SER A 127 -2.20 -10.25 -7.32
N ASP A 128 -1.41 -10.51 -8.36
CA ASP A 128 -0.18 -9.77 -8.62
C ASP A 128 -0.47 -8.30 -8.96
N ARG A 129 -1.54 -8.05 -9.72
CA ARG A 129 -1.98 -6.69 -10.08
C ARG A 129 -2.59 -5.94 -8.91
N ILE A 130 -3.32 -6.64 -8.04
CA ILE A 130 -3.86 -6.06 -6.80
C ILE A 130 -2.72 -5.51 -5.95
N MET A 131 -1.63 -6.28 -5.78
CA MET A 131 -0.47 -5.85 -5.01
C MET A 131 0.24 -4.66 -5.66
N GLU A 132 0.46 -4.68 -6.97
CA GLU A 132 1.07 -3.53 -7.69
C GLU A 132 0.25 -2.25 -7.53
N LEU A 133 -1.07 -2.33 -7.69
CA LEU A 133 -1.98 -1.18 -7.53
C LEU A 133 -2.06 -0.68 -6.09
N TYR A 134 -2.06 -1.59 -5.11
CA TYR A 134 -1.99 -1.24 -3.70
C TYR A 134 -0.72 -0.45 -3.39
N ILE A 135 0.44 -0.90 -3.88
CA ILE A 135 1.72 -0.19 -3.70
C ILE A 135 1.65 1.21 -4.33
N MET A 136 1.17 1.31 -5.56
CA MET A 136 1.04 2.60 -6.24
C MET A 136 0.10 3.55 -5.49
N ARG A 137 -1.03 3.05 -4.97
CA ARG A 137 -1.97 3.84 -4.20
C ARG A 137 -1.35 4.34 -2.89
N MET A 138 -0.58 3.49 -2.21
CA MET A 138 0.16 3.88 -1.01
C MET A 138 1.15 5.01 -1.32
N ASP A 139 1.81 4.96 -2.47
CA ASP A 139 2.74 6.01 -2.90
C ASP A 139 1.99 7.33 -3.14
N VAL A 140 0.91 7.31 -3.92
CA VAL A 140 0.06 8.49 -4.16
C VAL A 140 -0.45 9.11 -2.84
N LYS A 141 -0.91 8.28 -1.89
CA LYS A 141 -1.32 8.73 -0.55
C LYS A 141 -0.19 9.38 0.23
N GLN A 142 0.99 8.77 0.23
CA GLN A 142 2.17 9.34 0.89
C GLN A 142 2.46 10.73 0.34
N TYR A 143 2.43 10.91 -0.98
CA TYR A 143 2.67 12.21 -1.59
C TYR A 143 1.57 13.23 -1.33
N ASN A 144 0.30 12.80 -1.26
CA ASN A 144 -0.80 13.68 -0.87
C ASN A 144 -0.60 14.23 0.56
N HIS A 145 -0.21 13.37 1.51
CA HIS A 145 0.08 13.81 2.87
C HIS A 145 1.36 14.66 2.98
N LEU A 146 2.35 14.41 2.14
CA LEU A 146 3.54 15.27 2.06
C LEU A 146 3.17 16.68 1.55
N ALA A 147 2.28 16.77 0.56
CA ALA A 147 1.79 18.04 0.04
C ALA A 147 1.01 18.84 1.11
N ASP A 148 0.27 18.16 1.99
CA ASP A 148 -0.43 18.73 3.14
C ASP A 148 0.48 19.03 4.36
N TRP A 149 1.80 18.87 4.24
CA TRP A 149 2.77 18.98 5.36
C TRP A 149 2.48 18.07 6.56
N ARG A 150 1.69 17.00 6.36
CA ARG A 150 1.35 16.01 7.39
C ARG A 150 2.43 14.94 7.51
N ILE A 151 3.61 15.35 8.00
CA ILE A 151 4.82 14.50 8.11
C ILE A 151 4.56 13.22 8.90
N GLY A 152 3.74 13.28 9.97
CA GLY A 152 3.38 12.10 10.76
C GLY A 152 2.59 11.05 9.98
N ALA A 153 1.62 11.48 9.17
CA ALA A 153 0.86 10.59 8.30
C ALA A 153 1.73 10.00 7.17
N TYR A 154 2.64 10.82 6.62
CA TYR A 154 3.64 10.37 5.64
C TYR A 154 4.54 9.25 6.20
N LEU A 155 5.13 9.48 7.39
CA LEU A 155 5.98 8.48 8.06
C LEU A 155 5.18 7.22 8.41
N GLY A 156 3.95 7.39 8.90
CA GLY A 156 3.03 6.28 9.19
C GLY A 156 2.77 5.42 7.95
N LEU A 157 2.41 6.03 6.82
CA LEU A 157 2.17 5.29 5.57
C LEU A 157 3.42 4.65 4.98
N LYS A 158 4.60 5.28 5.15
CA LYS A 158 5.88 4.69 4.76
C LYS A 158 6.18 3.44 5.60
N PHE A 159 5.91 3.51 6.89
CA PHE A 159 6.01 2.39 7.82
C PHE A 159 5.00 1.28 7.46
N PHE A 160 3.72 1.61 7.25
CA PHE A 160 2.70 0.65 6.81
C PHE A 160 3.02 -0.01 5.47
N ARG A 161 3.60 0.72 4.50
CA ARG A 161 4.03 0.15 3.22
C ARG A 161 5.09 -0.93 3.45
N VAL A 162 6.13 -0.64 4.22
CA VAL A 162 7.19 -1.61 4.55
C VAL A 162 6.57 -2.83 5.23
N ILE A 163 5.72 -2.63 6.23
CA ILE A 163 5.02 -3.68 6.96
C ILE A 163 4.17 -4.57 6.05
N SER A 164 3.33 -3.96 5.20
CA SER A 164 2.42 -4.69 4.31
C SER A 164 3.16 -5.55 3.28
N LEU A 165 4.28 -5.05 2.74
CA LEU A 165 5.13 -5.81 1.83
C LEU A 165 5.87 -6.94 2.55
N TYR A 166 6.31 -6.69 3.79
CA TYR A 166 7.00 -7.69 4.61
C TYR A 166 6.07 -8.83 5.05
N GLY A 167 4.81 -8.52 5.35
CA GLY A 167 3.77 -9.48 5.74
C GLY A 167 3.30 -10.43 4.62
N THR A 168 3.80 -10.32 3.40
CA THR A 168 3.37 -11.21 2.31
C THR A 168 3.92 -12.64 2.41
N SER A 169 4.94 -12.88 3.26
CA SER A 169 5.59 -14.19 3.38
C SER A 169 5.71 -14.65 4.83
N LEU A 170 5.01 -15.74 5.17
CA LEU A 170 5.12 -16.39 6.49
C LEU A 170 6.57 -16.76 6.83
N LYS A 171 7.36 -17.24 5.85
CA LYS A 171 8.76 -17.61 6.08
C LYS A 171 9.60 -16.41 6.53
N ARG A 172 9.42 -15.24 5.89
CA ARG A 172 10.14 -14.01 6.25
C ARG A 172 9.71 -13.51 7.63
N LEU A 173 8.42 -13.59 7.93
CA LEU A 173 7.87 -13.23 9.23
C LEU A 173 8.44 -14.12 10.34
N THR A 174 8.49 -15.45 10.15
CA THR A 174 9.08 -16.37 11.15
C THR A 174 10.55 -16.05 11.39
N ILE A 175 11.36 -15.89 10.33
CA ILE A 175 12.79 -15.58 10.48
C ILE A 175 13.00 -14.26 11.23
N THR A 176 12.25 -13.22 10.89
CA THR A 176 12.37 -11.93 11.57
C THR A 176 11.88 -11.95 13.02
N CYS A 177 10.83 -12.72 13.32
CA CYS A 177 10.41 -12.95 14.70
C CYS A 177 11.52 -13.64 15.49
N THR A 178 12.12 -14.71 14.96
CA THR A 178 13.20 -15.44 15.64
C THR A 178 14.44 -14.55 15.86
N LEU A 179 14.85 -13.77 14.85
CA LEU A 179 15.97 -12.84 14.98
C LEU A 179 15.66 -11.73 16.01
N SER A 180 14.43 -11.21 16.02
CA SER A 180 14.03 -10.17 16.96
C SER A 180 13.95 -10.71 18.39
N LEU A 181 13.46 -11.95 18.57
CA LEU A 181 13.47 -12.63 19.86
C LEU A 181 14.89 -12.68 20.43
N ALA A 182 15.86 -13.14 19.63
CA ALA A 182 17.26 -13.20 20.01
C ALA A 182 17.86 -11.81 20.29
N LEU A 183 17.53 -10.81 19.45
CA LEU A 183 17.99 -9.43 19.64
C LEU A 183 17.49 -8.82 20.95
N PHE A 184 16.19 -8.94 21.25
CA PHE A 184 15.63 -8.40 22.50
C PHE A 184 16.10 -9.18 23.72
N ALA A 185 16.30 -10.50 23.61
CA ALA A 185 16.92 -11.28 24.68
C ALA A 185 18.34 -10.79 24.98
N TRP A 186 19.13 -10.52 23.93
CA TRP A 186 20.46 -9.92 24.08
C TRP A 186 20.40 -8.52 24.69
N LEU A 187 19.44 -7.68 24.29
CA LEU A 187 19.26 -6.34 24.89
C LEU A 187 18.91 -6.41 26.37
N TYR A 188 18.06 -7.35 26.78
CA TYR A 188 17.75 -7.57 28.20
C TYR A 188 18.96 -8.05 28.97
N TRP A 189 19.70 -9.01 28.43
CA TRP A 189 20.94 -9.50 29.03
C TRP A 189 21.97 -8.38 29.17
N ALA A 190 22.16 -7.56 28.14
CA ALA A 190 23.07 -6.41 28.17
C ALA A 190 22.63 -5.36 29.20
N ALA A 191 21.33 -5.12 29.34
CA ALA A 191 20.78 -4.21 30.36
C ALA A 191 21.02 -4.74 31.79
N ASP A 192 20.89 -6.06 32.01
CA ASP A 192 21.14 -6.69 33.32
C ASP A 192 22.64 -6.83 33.64
N ALA A 193 23.50 -6.95 32.63
CA ALA A 193 24.95 -7.05 32.78
C ALA A 193 25.57 -5.76 33.38
N VAL A 194 25.00 -4.60 33.07
CA VAL A 194 25.45 -3.30 33.61
C VAL A 194 24.70 -2.88 34.88
N THR A 195 23.78 -3.72 35.36
CA THR A 195 22.91 -3.43 36.50
C THR A 195 23.34 -4.22 37.75
N SER A 196 23.20 -3.60 38.92
CA SER A 196 23.42 -4.27 40.22
C SER A 196 22.52 -5.49 40.38
N VAL A 197 23.01 -6.54 41.03
CA VAL A 197 22.31 -7.84 41.18
C VAL A 197 20.85 -7.67 41.66
N ASP A 198 20.62 -6.82 42.66
CA ASP A 198 19.29 -6.59 43.26
C ASP A 198 18.29 -5.86 42.34
N LYS A 199 18.76 -5.33 41.20
CA LYS A 199 17.96 -4.58 40.22
C LYS A 199 17.90 -5.28 38.86
N ARG A 200 18.42 -6.49 38.76
CA ARG A 200 18.32 -7.29 37.54
C ARG A 200 16.89 -7.76 37.34
N MET A 201 16.49 -7.84 36.09
CA MET A 201 15.18 -8.33 35.71
C MET A 201 15.15 -9.87 35.78
N ILE A 202 16.29 -10.52 35.51
CA ILE A 202 16.52 -11.95 35.69
C ILE A 202 17.63 -12.15 36.72
N THR A 203 17.35 -12.97 37.74
CA THR A 203 18.25 -13.18 38.89
C THR A 203 19.59 -13.79 38.49
N ASP A 204 19.59 -14.74 37.55
CA ASP A 204 20.80 -15.33 36.99
C ASP A 204 21.17 -14.66 35.66
N LEU A 205 22.37 -14.09 35.58
CA LEU A 205 22.89 -13.46 34.37
C LEU A 205 23.31 -14.49 33.30
N HIS A 206 23.63 -15.71 33.72
CA HIS A 206 24.08 -16.77 32.82
C HIS A 206 22.92 -17.57 32.20
N ASP A 207 21.70 -17.39 32.71
CA ASP A 207 20.51 -18.04 32.15
C ASP A 207 20.01 -17.31 30.90
N VAL A 208 20.71 -17.50 29.79
CA VAL A 208 20.34 -16.98 28.46
C VAL A 208 18.93 -17.43 28.04
N SER A 209 18.49 -18.61 28.51
CA SER A 209 17.17 -19.15 28.17
C SER A 209 16.04 -18.34 28.80
N ALA A 210 16.23 -17.83 30.02
CA ALA A 210 15.28 -16.94 30.67
C ALA A 210 15.13 -15.60 29.93
N TYR A 211 16.21 -15.04 29.37
CA TYR A 211 16.12 -13.81 28.56
C TYR A 211 15.37 -14.03 27.24
N LEU A 212 15.59 -15.17 26.57
CA LEU A 212 14.85 -15.56 25.37
C LEU A 212 13.36 -15.77 25.68
N PHE A 213 13.06 -16.45 26.78
CA PHE A 213 11.70 -16.67 27.22
C PHE A 213 10.98 -15.37 27.58
N ASN A 214 11.66 -14.45 28.30
CA ASN A 214 11.11 -13.14 28.61
C ASN A 214 10.84 -12.31 27.35
N SER A 215 11.72 -12.38 26.35
CA SER A 215 11.53 -11.77 25.03
C SER A 215 10.30 -12.33 24.31
N LEU A 216 10.12 -13.65 24.32
CA LEU A 216 8.95 -14.32 23.75
C LEU A 216 7.65 -13.86 24.41
N CYS A 217 7.63 -13.84 25.73
CA CYS A 217 6.44 -13.47 26.49
C CYS A 217 6.09 -11.98 26.33
N THR A 218 7.10 -11.11 26.25
CA THR A 218 6.87 -9.68 25.97
C THR A 218 6.32 -9.46 24.56
N ILE A 219 6.81 -10.18 23.54
CA ILE A 219 6.29 -10.11 22.16
C ILE A 219 4.85 -10.62 22.08
N THR A 220 4.56 -11.71 22.79
CA THR A 220 3.24 -12.36 22.79
C THR A 220 2.25 -11.75 23.79
N TRP A 221 2.68 -10.76 24.57
CA TRP A 221 1.90 -10.15 25.64
C TRP A 221 1.46 -11.14 26.73
N LEU A 222 2.16 -12.26 26.85
CA LEU A 222 2.02 -13.16 27.98
C LEU A 222 2.74 -12.53 29.16
N TRP A 223 1.99 -12.12 30.17
CA TRP A 223 2.55 -11.43 31.34
C TRP A 223 3.40 -12.40 32.16
N LEU A 224 4.59 -11.96 32.59
CA LEU A 224 5.53 -12.71 33.43
C LEU A 224 6.07 -11.84 34.55
N ASP A 225 6.57 -12.48 35.61
CA ASP A 225 7.08 -11.82 36.82
C ASP A 225 8.37 -11.01 36.63
N ALA A 226 8.93 -10.97 35.43
CA ALA A 226 10.10 -10.15 35.09
C ALA A 226 9.74 -8.65 35.10
N ARG A 227 10.15 -7.94 36.15
CA ARG A 227 9.81 -6.52 36.34
C ARG A 227 11.02 -5.62 36.01
N PRO A 228 10.90 -4.73 35.00
CA PRO A 228 11.99 -3.83 34.66
C PRO A 228 12.12 -2.71 35.70
N VAL A 229 13.22 -2.72 36.45
CA VAL A 229 13.51 -1.75 37.51
C VAL A 229 14.20 -0.51 36.93
N THR A 230 15.18 -0.71 36.04
CA THR A 230 16.00 0.37 35.48
C THR A 230 15.40 0.97 34.21
N TRP A 231 15.77 2.20 33.89
CA TRP A 231 15.30 2.88 32.69
C TRP A 231 15.65 2.13 31.38
N PRO A 232 16.88 1.59 31.20
CA PRO A 232 17.22 0.79 30.03
C PRO A 232 16.36 -0.48 29.88
N GLN A 233 16.09 -1.20 30.98
CA GLN A 233 15.21 -2.37 30.96
C GLN A 233 13.77 -1.99 30.54
N ARG A 234 13.23 -0.89 31.10
CA ARG A 234 11.90 -0.38 30.76
C ARG A 234 11.80 0.02 29.29
N LEU A 235 12.82 0.69 28.77
CA LEU A 235 12.87 1.08 27.36
C LEU A 235 12.91 -0.17 26.46
N ALA A 236 13.80 -1.12 26.74
CA ALA A 236 13.90 -2.35 25.96
C ALA A 236 12.59 -3.16 25.99
N MET A 237 11.94 -3.26 27.16
CA MET A 237 10.67 -3.97 27.31
C MET A 237 9.53 -3.24 26.59
N GLY A 238 9.45 -1.91 26.70
CA GLY A 238 8.45 -1.11 26.00
C GLY A 238 8.58 -1.20 24.48
N VAL A 239 9.81 -1.11 23.94
CA VAL A 239 10.06 -1.27 22.50
C VAL A 239 9.71 -2.67 22.04
N ASN A 240 10.05 -3.71 22.82
CA ASN A 240 9.71 -5.10 22.48
C ASN A 240 8.19 -5.33 22.48
N ALA A 241 7.46 -4.76 23.44
CA ALA A 241 6.00 -4.88 23.50
C ALA A 241 5.32 -4.19 22.30
N VAL A 242 5.79 -3.00 21.91
CA VAL A 242 5.31 -2.29 20.71
C VAL A 242 5.63 -3.10 19.45
N TYR A 243 6.84 -3.63 19.35
CA TYR A 243 7.22 -4.53 18.25
C TYR A 243 6.31 -5.76 18.18
N GLY A 244 6.00 -6.39 19.32
CA GLY A 244 5.08 -7.51 19.42
C GLY A 244 3.68 -7.19 18.88
N MET A 245 3.13 -6.03 19.21
CA MET A 245 1.84 -5.58 18.65
C MET A 245 1.87 -5.47 17.13
N ILE A 246 2.96 -4.92 16.59
CA ILE A 246 3.14 -4.77 15.15
C ILE A 246 3.21 -6.15 14.47
N VAL A 247 4.01 -7.07 15.02
CA VAL A 247 4.16 -8.43 14.50
C VAL A 247 2.85 -9.22 14.55
N MET A 248 2.12 -9.16 15.67
CA MET A 248 0.82 -9.82 15.81
C MET A 248 -0.19 -9.25 14.81
N GLY A 249 -0.23 -7.93 14.63
CA GLY A 249 -1.05 -7.27 13.60
C GLY A 249 -0.71 -7.74 12.18
N MET A 250 0.58 -7.88 11.86
CA MET A 250 1.01 -8.46 10.59
C MET A 250 0.52 -9.89 10.44
N LEU A 251 0.71 -10.73 11.46
CA LEU A 251 0.35 -12.15 11.46
C LEU A 251 -1.15 -12.36 11.22
N PHE A 252 -2.01 -11.59 11.91
CA PHE A 252 -3.44 -11.58 11.65
C PHE A 252 -3.78 -11.22 10.22
N ASN A 253 -3.12 -10.20 9.66
CA ASN A 253 -3.35 -9.80 8.27
C ASN A 253 -2.93 -10.88 7.27
N VAL A 254 -1.78 -11.55 7.50
CA VAL A 254 -1.31 -12.65 6.64
C VAL A 254 -2.30 -13.82 6.65
N ILE A 255 -2.75 -14.21 7.84
CA ILE A 255 -3.70 -15.31 8.04
C ILE A 255 -5.04 -14.96 7.37
N SER A 256 -5.57 -13.76 7.64
CA SER A 256 -6.83 -13.29 7.03
C SER A 256 -6.76 -13.28 5.50
N THR A 257 -5.66 -12.78 4.94
CA THR A 257 -5.46 -12.73 3.48
C THR A 257 -5.42 -14.13 2.88
N LYS A 258 -4.64 -15.05 3.47
CA LYS A 258 -4.56 -16.43 3.00
C LYS A 258 -5.89 -17.19 3.09
N LEU A 259 -6.64 -16.99 4.19
CA LEU A 259 -7.96 -17.60 4.35
C LEU A 259 -8.97 -17.05 3.33
N SER A 260 -8.85 -15.78 2.94
CA SER A 260 -9.73 -15.18 1.94
C SER A 260 -9.46 -15.64 0.50
N MET A 261 -8.23 -16.07 0.20
CA MET A 261 -7.85 -16.57 -1.14
C MET A 261 -8.19 -18.06 -1.36
N ASN A 262 -8.55 -18.78 -0.30
CA ASN A 262 -8.96 -20.18 -0.34
C ASN A 262 -10.50 -20.36 -0.37
N LYS A 263 -11.25 -19.28 -0.58
CA LYS A 263 -12.71 -19.29 -0.81
C LYS A 263 -12.99 -18.95 -2.26
#